data_AF-A0A380P0L4-F1
#
_entry.id   AF-A0A380P0L4-F1
#
_cell.length_a   1.000
_cell.length_b   1.000
_cell.length_c   1.000
_cell.angle_alpha   90.00
_cell.angle_beta   90.00
_cell.angle_gamma   90.00
#
_symmetry.space_group_name_H-M   'P 1'
#
loop_
_entity.id
_entity.type
_entity.pdbx_description
1 polymer ?
#
loop_
_entity_poly.entity_id
_entity_poly.type
_entity_poly.pdbx_seq_one_letter_code
_entity_poly.pdbx_strand_id
1 'polypeptide(L)'
;MATVSDLMKFNFDWTKLNQMMDTISPEAAKVSGYVYEHMTLTDEGFNYIVLTNEILESFDLGDFGTAFIVPLMGKINAAKAWAVFEQQDEGFYRARYGHAKFQLMILLSVTVAVDIHWHQEQLLKMMQN
;
A
#
# COMPACT_ATOMS: atom_id res chain seq x y z
N MET A 1 17.09 -16.12 14.79
CA MET A 1 16.24 -17.25 15.23
C MET A 1 16.28 -17.48 16.75
N ALA A 2 17.40 -17.27 17.45
CA ALA A 2 17.50 -17.50 18.90
C ALA A 2 16.47 -16.71 19.74
N THR A 3 16.29 -15.42 19.47
CA THR A 3 15.37 -14.54 20.21
C THR A 3 13.89 -14.95 20.10
N VAL A 4 13.44 -15.41 18.92
CA VAL A 4 12.07 -15.94 18.74
C VAL A 4 11.91 -17.27 19.46
N SER A 5 12.93 -18.14 19.39
CA SER A 5 12.94 -19.43 20.07
C SER A 5 12.92 -19.30 21.59
N ASP A 6 13.55 -18.26 22.15
CA ASP A 6 13.48 -17.95 23.57
C ASP A 6 12.10 -17.44 23.98
N LEU A 7 11.43 -16.68 23.12
CA LEU A 7 10.06 -16.24 23.35
C LEU A 7 9.07 -17.42 23.34
N MET A 8 9.31 -18.43 22.50
CA MET A 8 8.54 -19.69 22.44
C MET A 8 8.57 -20.53 23.71
N LYS A 9 9.50 -20.25 24.64
CA LYS A 9 9.57 -20.94 25.94
C LYS A 9 8.55 -20.40 26.95
N PHE A 10 7.93 -19.25 26.70
CA PHE A 10 6.87 -18.72 27.57
C PHE A 10 5.53 -19.42 27.32
N ASN A 11 4.75 -19.63 28.39
CA ASN A 11 3.49 -20.35 28.34
C ASN A 11 2.33 -19.46 27.87
N PHE A 12 2.30 -19.14 26.58
CA PHE A 12 1.17 -18.48 25.93
C PHE A 12 0.71 -19.22 24.67
N ASP A 13 -0.55 -19.01 24.31
CA ASP A 13 -1.17 -19.65 23.16
C ASP A 13 -0.71 -18.95 21.86
N TRP A 14 0.32 -19.51 21.24
CA TRP A 14 0.87 -19.07 19.96
C TRP A 14 -0.16 -19.06 18.84
N THR A 15 -1.04 -20.06 18.80
CA THR A 15 -2.08 -20.17 17.78
C THR A 15 -3.07 -19.03 17.91
N LYS A 16 -3.54 -18.76 19.13
CA LYS A 16 -4.45 -17.65 19.41
C LYS A 16 -3.80 -16.30 19.11
N LEU A 17 -2.52 -16.12 19.45
CA LEU A 17 -1.80 -14.88 19.16
C LEU A 17 -1.65 -14.63 17.66
N ASN A 18 -1.23 -15.65 16.90
CA ASN A 18 -1.15 -15.56 15.44
C ASN A 18 -2.52 -15.25 14.82
N GLN A 19 -3.57 -15.94 15.28
CA GLN A 19 -4.92 -15.67 14.81
C GLN A 19 -5.36 -14.23 15.08
N MET A 20 -5.05 -13.67 16.26
CA MET A 20 -5.36 -12.26 16.57
C MET A 20 -4.60 -11.30 15.66
N MET A 21 -3.33 -11.59 15.32
CA MET A 21 -2.54 -10.75 14.41
C MET A 21 -3.04 -10.79 12.96
N ASP A 22 -3.56 -11.94 12.52
CA ASP A 22 -4.07 -12.13 11.16
C ASP A 22 -5.55 -11.72 11.00
N THR A 23 -6.25 -11.47 12.10
CA THR A 23 -7.67 -11.09 12.08
C THR A 23 -7.82 -9.61 11.70
N ILE A 24 -8.70 -9.34 10.74
CA ILE A 24 -9.08 -7.98 10.33
C ILE A 24 -10.55 -7.71 10.64
N SER A 25 -10.92 -6.44 10.77
CA SER A 25 -12.33 -6.06 10.92
C SER A 25 -13.12 -6.30 9.62
N PRO A 26 -14.46 -6.42 9.69
CA PRO A 26 -15.30 -6.49 8.50
C PRO A 26 -15.12 -5.31 7.54
N GLU A 27 -14.88 -4.10 8.06
CA GLU A 27 -14.65 -2.87 7.30
C GLU A 27 -13.33 -2.96 6.53
N ALA A 28 -12.25 -3.36 7.20
CA ALA A 28 -10.96 -3.59 6.56
C ALA A 28 -11.04 -4.70 5.49
N ALA A 29 -11.87 -5.72 5.68
CA ALA A 29 -12.12 -6.75 4.68
C ALA A 29 -12.84 -6.19 3.44
N LYS A 30 -13.85 -5.33 3.61
CA LYS A 30 -14.54 -4.66 2.49
C LYS A 30 -13.59 -3.77 1.69
N VAL A 31 -12.77 -2.97 2.38
CA VAL A 31 -11.76 -2.13 1.73
C VAL A 31 -10.73 -2.97 0.99
N SER A 32 -10.31 -4.10 1.57
CA SER A 32 -9.43 -5.05 0.88
C SER A 32 -10.05 -5.55 -0.44
N GLY A 33 -11.34 -5.88 -0.43
CA GLY A 33 -12.07 -6.27 -1.63
C GLY A 33 -12.10 -5.16 -2.67
N TYR A 34 -12.45 -3.93 -2.26
CA TYR A 34 -12.44 -2.76 -3.14
C TYR A 34 -11.07 -2.51 -3.77
N VAL A 35 -10.00 -2.60 -2.97
CA VAL A 35 -8.62 -2.43 -3.44
C VAL A 35 -8.29 -3.43 -4.53
N TYR A 36 -8.62 -4.71 -4.34
CA TYR A 36 -8.34 -5.73 -5.35
C TYR A 36 -9.17 -5.56 -6.63
N GLU A 37 -10.37 -5.00 -6.52
CA GLU A 37 -11.24 -4.74 -7.67
C GLU A 37 -10.80 -3.51 -8.48
N HIS A 38 -10.27 -2.47 -7.82
CA HIS A 38 -10.03 -1.16 -8.43
C HIS A 38 -8.54 -0.82 -8.62
N MET A 39 -7.63 -1.68 -8.18
CA MET A 39 -6.22 -1.52 -8.47
C MET A 39 -5.94 -1.63 -9.96
N THR A 40 -4.93 -0.90 -10.42
CA THR A 40 -4.41 -0.99 -11.79
C THR A 40 -3.06 -1.70 -11.76
N LEU A 41 -2.98 -2.85 -12.43
CA LEU A 41 -1.74 -3.57 -12.67
C LEU A 41 -1.30 -3.37 -14.12
N THR A 42 -0.12 -2.80 -14.32
CA THR A 42 0.47 -2.62 -15.67
C THR A 42 1.18 -3.89 -16.12
N ASP A 43 1.42 -4.01 -17.44
CA ASP A 43 2.15 -5.13 -18.05
C ASP A 43 3.59 -5.25 -17.53
N GLU A 44 4.21 -4.11 -17.15
CA GLU A 44 5.54 -4.06 -16.55
C GLU A 44 5.55 -4.60 -15.11
N GLY A 45 4.38 -4.79 -14.50
CA GLY A 45 4.20 -5.29 -13.13
C GLY A 45 4.17 -4.19 -12.09
N PHE A 46 3.80 -2.95 -12.45
CA PHE A 46 3.53 -1.90 -11.47
C PHE A 46 2.06 -1.95 -11.07
N ASN A 47 1.79 -2.08 -9.77
CA ASN A 47 0.43 -2.14 -9.23
C ASN A 47 0.11 -0.87 -8.42
N TYR A 48 -0.94 -0.14 -8.75
CA TYR A 48 -1.28 1.06 -8.00
C TYR A 48 -2.77 1.27 -7.81
N ILE A 49 -3.11 2.06 -6.80
CA ILE A 49 -4.48 2.51 -6.54
C ILE A 49 -4.48 3.95 -6.06
N VAL A 50 -5.52 4.69 -6.44
CA VAL A 50 -5.80 6.04 -5.97
C VAL A 50 -7.05 6.01 -5.11
N LEU A 51 -6.92 6.47 -3.87
CA LEU A 51 -7.98 6.50 -2.86
C LEU A 51 -8.29 7.96 -2.56
N THR A 52 -9.48 8.40 -2.96
CA THR A 52 -10.01 9.73 -2.64
C THR A 52 -10.61 9.75 -1.23
N ASN A 53 -10.79 10.96 -0.68
CA ASN A 53 -11.46 11.10 0.62
C ASN A 53 -12.88 10.52 0.58
N GLU A 54 -13.62 10.73 -0.52
CA GLU A 54 -14.97 10.17 -0.72
C GLU A 54 -14.98 8.64 -0.65
N ILE A 55 -14.00 7.97 -1.28
CA ILE A 55 -13.88 6.51 -1.22
C ILE A 55 -13.60 6.06 0.21
N LEU A 56 -12.65 6.71 0.90
CA LEU A 56 -12.25 6.32 2.26
C LEU A 56 -13.37 6.54 3.28
N GLU A 57 -14.10 7.66 3.18
CA GLU A 57 -15.26 7.98 4.01
C GLU A 57 -16.40 6.96 3.83
N SER A 58 -16.56 6.40 2.61
CA SER A 58 -17.61 5.42 2.34
C SER A 58 -17.45 4.09 3.09
N PHE A 59 -16.24 3.78 3.57
CA PHE A 59 -15.94 2.52 4.24
C PHE A 59 -15.95 2.60 5.77
N ASP A 60 -16.12 3.78 6.35
CA ASP A 60 -16.11 4.04 7.80
C ASP A 60 -14.99 3.24 8.51
N LEU A 61 -13.75 3.53 8.12
CA LEU A 61 -12.58 2.79 8.58
C LEU A 61 -12.30 2.94 10.10
N GLY A 62 -13.01 3.82 10.81
CA GLY A 62 -12.82 4.07 12.24
C GLY A 62 -11.37 4.45 12.56
N ASP A 63 -10.80 3.83 13.60
CA ASP A 63 -9.39 4.01 13.98
C ASP A 63 -8.40 3.32 13.03
N PHE A 64 -8.88 2.47 12.10
CA PHE A 64 -8.02 1.79 11.15
C PHE A 64 -7.63 2.74 10.02
N GLY A 65 -6.40 3.21 10.01
CA GLY A 65 -5.88 3.95 8.86
C GLY A 65 -5.72 3.06 7.61
N THR A 66 -5.35 3.68 6.50
CA THR A 66 -5.08 3.02 5.20
C THR A 66 -3.77 2.22 5.16
N ALA A 67 -3.02 2.15 6.27
CA ALA A 67 -1.68 1.57 6.30
C ALA A 67 -1.65 0.08 5.90
N PHE A 68 -2.73 -0.66 6.20
CA PHE A 68 -2.84 -2.08 5.87
C PHE A 68 -3.00 -2.33 4.37
N ILE A 69 -3.33 -1.31 3.56
CA ILE A 69 -3.54 -1.44 2.11
C ILE A 69 -2.22 -1.71 1.38
N VAL A 70 -1.12 -1.09 1.84
CA VAL A 70 0.20 -1.23 1.23
C VAL A 70 0.65 -2.70 1.11
N PRO A 71 0.60 -3.53 2.17
CA PRO A 71 0.95 -4.94 2.04
C PRO A 71 -0.06 -5.78 1.23
N LEU A 72 -1.32 -5.35 1.05
CA LEU A 72 -2.26 -6.05 0.16
C LEU A 72 -1.80 -5.98 -1.29
N MET A 73 -1.36 -4.80 -1.73
CA MET A 73 -0.86 -4.57 -3.08
C MET A 73 0.36 -5.44 -3.42
N GLY A 74 1.18 -5.74 -2.41
CA GLY A 74 2.36 -6.60 -2.55
C GLY A 74 2.08 -8.11 -2.52
N LYS A 75 0.87 -8.56 -2.13
CA LYS A 75 0.49 -9.99 -2.14
C LYS A 75 0.22 -10.51 -3.56
N ILE A 76 0.04 -9.63 -4.52
CA ILE A 76 -0.25 -9.99 -5.91
C ILE A 76 1.03 -10.46 -6.59
N ASN A 77 1.04 -11.73 -7.00
CA ASN A 77 2.24 -12.37 -7.55
C ASN A 77 2.80 -11.71 -8.81
N ALA A 78 1.96 -11.02 -9.60
CA ALA A 78 2.35 -10.29 -10.79
C ALA A 78 2.92 -8.88 -10.49
N ALA A 79 2.74 -8.36 -9.27
CA ALA A 79 3.25 -7.06 -8.87
C ALA A 79 4.74 -7.14 -8.51
N LYS A 80 5.57 -6.35 -9.20
CA LYS A 80 7.01 -6.17 -8.91
C LYS A 80 7.22 -4.98 -7.96
N ALA A 81 6.43 -3.92 -8.18
CA ALA A 81 6.43 -2.68 -7.43
C ALA A 81 4.98 -2.21 -7.25
N TRP A 82 4.70 -1.43 -6.20
CA TRP A 82 3.37 -0.89 -6.00
C TRP A 82 3.36 0.49 -5.35
N ALA A 83 2.25 1.20 -5.55
CA ALA A 83 1.98 2.49 -4.93
C ALA A 83 0.52 2.61 -4.46
N VAL A 84 0.32 3.18 -3.27
CA VAL A 84 -1.00 3.59 -2.78
C VAL A 84 -0.99 5.10 -2.69
N PHE A 85 -1.86 5.75 -3.46
CA PHE A 85 -2.06 7.19 -3.42
C PHE A 85 -3.29 7.50 -2.57
N GLU A 86 -3.07 8.22 -1.48
CA GLU A 86 -4.10 8.60 -0.52
C GLU A 86 -4.31 10.11 -0.61
N GLN A 87 -5.52 10.55 -0.95
CA GLN A 87 -5.86 11.96 -0.93
C GLN A 87 -5.74 12.50 0.50
N GLN A 88 -5.30 13.75 0.63
CA GLN A 88 -5.22 14.47 1.90
C GLN A 88 -6.21 15.63 1.86
N ASP A 89 -6.60 16.12 3.03
CA ASP A 89 -7.64 17.15 3.17
C ASP A 89 -7.28 18.46 2.45
N GLU A 90 -5.99 18.77 2.33
CA GLU A 90 -5.50 19.94 1.61
C GLU A 90 -5.41 19.73 0.09
N GLY A 91 -5.90 18.61 -0.42
CA GLY A 91 -6.03 18.32 -1.85
C GLY A 91 -4.79 17.70 -2.52
N PHE A 92 -3.69 17.50 -1.78
CA PHE A 92 -2.52 16.77 -2.27
C PHE A 92 -2.65 15.26 -2.01
N TYR A 93 -1.83 14.45 -2.70
CA TYR A 93 -1.80 13.00 -2.52
C TYR A 93 -0.54 12.56 -1.78
N ARG A 94 -0.72 11.71 -0.75
CA ARG A 94 0.35 10.98 -0.11
C ARG A 94 0.56 9.66 -0.83
N ALA A 95 1.76 9.46 -1.37
CA ALA A 95 2.13 8.21 -2.02
C ALA A 95 2.91 7.29 -1.07
N ARG A 96 2.47 6.04 -0.92
CA ARG A 96 3.20 4.99 -0.21
C ARG A 96 3.66 3.93 -1.19
N TYR A 97 4.95 3.68 -1.25
CA TYR A 97 5.54 2.73 -2.19
C TYR A 97 5.92 1.42 -1.50
N GLY A 98 5.86 0.32 -2.24
CA GLY A 98 6.51 -0.92 -1.87
C GLY A 98 7.05 -1.66 -3.09
N HIS A 99 7.90 -2.64 -2.83
CA HIS A 99 8.58 -3.40 -3.88
C HIS A 99 8.91 -4.80 -3.38
N ALA A 100 8.83 -5.80 -4.25
CA ALA A 100 9.01 -7.21 -3.88
C ALA A 100 10.47 -7.58 -3.55
N LYS A 101 11.46 -6.79 -4.01
CA LYS A 101 12.90 -6.94 -3.69
C LYS A 101 13.47 -5.64 -3.10
N PHE A 102 13.79 -5.67 -1.81
CA PHE A 102 14.09 -4.47 -1.00
C PHE A 102 15.52 -3.93 -1.15
N GLN A 103 16.46 -4.63 -1.82
CA GLN A 103 17.90 -4.32 -1.71
C GLN A 103 18.50 -3.44 -2.83
N LEU A 104 17.89 -3.33 -4.01
CA LEU A 104 18.55 -2.67 -5.17
C LEU A 104 18.05 -1.25 -5.47
N MET A 105 16.92 -0.81 -4.91
CA MET A 105 16.21 0.38 -5.39
C MET A 105 16.47 1.68 -4.60
N ILE A 106 17.11 1.63 -3.42
CA ILE A 106 17.52 2.85 -2.69
C ILE A 106 18.54 3.67 -3.51
N LEU A 107 19.29 3.02 -4.42
CA LEU A 107 20.20 3.68 -5.37
C LEU A 107 19.48 4.34 -6.56
N LEU A 108 18.25 3.93 -6.90
CA LEU A 108 17.46 4.50 -8.00
C LEU A 108 16.51 5.61 -7.54
N SER A 109 16.14 5.66 -6.25
CA SER A 109 15.22 6.67 -5.69
C SER A 109 15.74 8.11 -5.81
N VAL A 110 17.06 8.31 -5.84
CA VAL A 110 17.68 9.65 -6.04
C VAL A 110 17.58 10.10 -7.51
N THR A 111 17.46 9.17 -8.46
CA THR A 111 17.31 9.49 -9.90
C THR A 111 15.85 9.74 -10.27
N VAL A 112 14.90 8.95 -9.74
CA VAL A 112 13.47 9.07 -10.09
C VAL A 112 12.82 10.33 -9.49
N ALA A 113 13.33 10.85 -8.38
CA ALA A 113 12.83 12.10 -7.78
C ALA A 113 12.99 13.33 -8.70
N VAL A 114 13.95 13.30 -9.63
CA VAL A 114 14.13 14.37 -10.63
C VAL A 114 13.17 14.20 -11.82
N ASP A 115 12.76 12.97 -12.12
CA ASP A 115 11.90 12.64 -13.27
C ASP A 115 10.40 12.87 -12.99
N ILE A 116 9.94 12.62 -11.75
CA ILE A 116 8.53 12.83 -11.35
C ILE A 116 8.15 14.32 -11.44
N HIS A 117 9.10 15.23 -11.17
CA HIS A 117 8.86 16.67 -11.32
C HIS A 117 8.65 17.07 -12.79
N TRP A 118 9.32 16.39 -13.73
CA TRP A 118 9.20 16.68 -15.17
C TRP A 118 7.91 16.11 -15.78
N HIS A 119 7.46 14.94 -15.33
CA HIS A 119 6.23 14.31 -15.84
C HIS A 119 4.93 15.02 -15.39
N GLN A 120 4.92 15.62 -14.19
CA GLN A 120 3.78 16.41 -13.69
C GLN A 120 3.50 17.64 -14.58
N GLU A 121 4.54 18.35 -15.05
CA GLU A 121 4.38 19.50 -15.95
C GLU A 121 3.83 19.11 -17.34
N GLN A 122 4.21 17.95 -17.87
CA GLN A 122 3.75 17.49 -19.18
C GLN A 122 2.29 17.06 -19.17
N LEU A 123 1.85 16.39 -18.09
CA LEU A 123 0.45 15.99 -17.91
C LEU A 123 -0.47 17.21 -17.74
N LEU A 124 -0.02 18.24 -17.02
CA LEU A 124 -0.76 19.50 -16.89
C LEU A 124 -0.89 20.26 -18.23
N LYS A 125 0.14 20.21 -19.10
CA LYS A 125 0.09 20.81 -20.45
C LYS A 125 -0.82 20.05 -21.41
N MET A 126 -0.98 18.74 -21.26
CA MET A 126 -1.88 17.93 -22.07
C MET A 126 -3.36 18.09 -21.69
N MET A 127 -3.65 18.50 -20.44
CA MET A 127 -5.03 18.69 -19.96
C MET A 127 -5.61 20.10 -20.23
N GLN A 128 -4.81 21.03 -20.77
CA GLN A 128 -5.21 22.42 -21.02
C GLN A 128 -5.43 22.76 -22.51
N ASN A 129 -5.52 21.76 -23.40
CA ASN A 129 -5.74 21.94 -24.84
C ASN A 129 -6.89 21.07 -25.35
#